data_AF-A0A4Q1SUG0-F1
#
_entry.id   AF-A0A4Q1SUG0-F1
#
_cell.length_a   1.000
_cell.length_b   1.000
_cell.length_c   1.000
_cell.angle_alpha   90.00
_cell.angle_beta   90.00
_cell.angle_gamma   90.00
#
_symmetry.space_group_name_H-M   'P 1'
#
loop_
_entity.id
_entity.type
_entity.pdbx_description
1 polymer ?
#
loop_
_entity_poly.entity_id
_entity_poly.type
_entity_poly.pdbx_seq_one_letter_code
_entity_poly.pdbx_strand_id
1 'polypeptide(L)' 'MTMILYKLVYLLRKIEKEKEHLNKLVVKKGISSHDVLTASQELDKIIVAYQKTLVTISRY' A
#
# COMPACT_ATOMS: atom_id res chain seq x y z
N MET A 1 -2.61 17.86 -13.72
CA MET A 1 -2.16 18.01 -12.31
C MET A 1 -3.19 17.45 -11.31
N THR A 2 -4.48 17.80 -11.41
CA THR A 2 -5.58 17.26 -10.57
C THR A 2 -5.67 15.73 -10.56
N MET A 3 -5.60 15.08 -11.73
CA MET A 3 -5.73 13.62 -11.86
C MET A 3 -4.63 12.82 -11.15
N ILE A 4 -3.42 13.38 -11.05
CA ILE A 4 -2.27 12.75 -10.38
C ILE A 4 -2.42 12.84 -8.86
N LEU A 5 -2.87 14.00 -8.34
CA LEU A 5 -3.20 14.18 -6.93
C LEU A 5 -4.30 13.20 -6.48
N TYR A 6 -5.36 13.03 -7.27
CA TYR A 6 -6.41 12.03 -6.99
C TYR A 6 -5.85 10.61 -6.91
N LYS A 7 -4.98 10.23 -7.85
CA LYS A 7 -4.31 8.92 -7.83
C LYS A 7 -3.47 8.74 -6.57
N LEU A 8 -2.79 9.78 -6.11
CA LEU A 8 -1.94 9.76 -4.94
C LEU A 8 -2.73 9.57 -3.64
N VAL A 9 -3.82 10.33 -3.48
CA VAL A 9 -4.75 10.19 -2.35
C VAL A 9 -5.41 8.81 -2.35
N TYR A 10 -5.80 8.31 -3.52
CA TYR A 10 -6.35 6.97 -3.66
C TYR A 10 -5.37 5.88 -3.21
N LEU A 11 -4.11 5.95 -3.67
CA LEU A 11 -3.07 5.00 -3.29
C LEU A 11 -2.78 5.07 -1.77
N LEU A 12 -2.72 6.28 -1.20
CA LEU A 12 -2.53 6.46 0.23
C LEU A 12 -3.65 5.81 1.06
N ARG A 13 -4.92 6.04 0.69
CA ARG A 13 -6.07 5.39 1.34
C ARG A 13 -6.01 3.87 1.23
N LYS A 14 -5.58 3.37 0.08
CA LYS A 14 -5.43 1.93 -0.14
C LYS A 14 -4.33 1.33 0.74
N ILE A 15 -3.19 2.02 0.89
CA ILE A 15 -2.10 1.63 1.79
C ILE A 15 -2.60 1.52 3.24
N GLU A 16 -3.32 2.52 3.73
CA GLU A 16 -3.82 2.51 5.11
C GLU A 16 -4.81 1.37 5.35
N LYS A 17 -5.71 1.10 4.39
CA LYS A 17 -6.64 -0.03 4.48
C LYS A 17 -5.92 -1.37 4.49
N GLU A 18 -4.92 -1.56 3.63
CA GLU A 18 -4.16 -2.81 3.57
C GLU A 18 -3.26 -3.01 4.80
N LYS A 19 -2.71 -1.94 5.38
CA LYS A 19 -2.03 -2.03 6.69
C LYS A 19 -2.97 -2.51 7.79
N GLU A 20 -4.18 -1.97 7.86
CA GLU A 20 -5.16 -2.41 8.84
C GLU A 20 -5.53 -3.88 8.65
N HIS A 21 -5.68 -4.32 7.40
CA HIS A 21 -5.92 -5.73 7.06
C HIS A 21 -4.74 -6.62 7.49
N LEU A 22 -3.51 -6.24 7.15
CA LEU A 22 -2.30 -6.96 7.52
C LEU A 22 -2.17 -7.09 9.03
N ASN A 23 -2.39 -6.00 9.78
CA ASN A 23 -2.35 -6.02 11.25
C ASN A 23 -3.37 -7.01 11.83
N LYS A 24 -4.60 -7.03 11.30
CA LYS A 24 -5.62 -8.01 11.71
C LYS A 24 -5.18 -9.45 11.42
N LEU A 25 -4.54 -9.69 10.28
CA LEU A 25 -4.01 -11.02 9.92
C LEU A 25 -2.86 -11.45 10.83
N VAL A 26 -1.92 -10.54 11.14
CA VAL A 26 -0.80 -10.80 12.05
C VAL A 26 -1.31 -11.20 13.43
N VAL A 27 -2.27 -10.45 13.98
CA VAL A 27 -2.87 -10.76 15.28
C VAL A 27 -3.61 -12.11 15.27
N LYS A 28 -4.31 -12.43 14.17
CA LYS A 28 -5.13 -13.64 14.08
C LYS A 28 -4.33 -14.92 13.78
N LYS A 29 -3.32 -14.83 12.91
CA LYS A 29 -2.63 -15.99 12.31
C LYS A 29 -1.14 -16.05 12.62
N GLY A 30 -0.58 -15.00 13.21
CA GLY A 30 0.86 -14.87 13.43
C GLY A 30 1.61 -14.38 12.20
N ILE A 31 2.76 -13.76 12.45
CA ILE A 31 3.56 -13.05 11.44
C ILE A 31 4.08 -13.95 10.31
N SER A 32 4.32 -15.22 10.61
CA SER A 32 4.88 -16.20 9.66
C SER A 32 3.81 -16.95 8.86
N SER A 33 2.52 -16.64 9.03
CA SER A 33 1.47 -17.28 8.25
C SER A 33 1.58 -16.90 6.78
N HIS A 34 1.32 -17.85 5.88
CA HIS A 34 1.35 -17.62 4.44
C HIS A 34 0.44 -16.44 4.03
N ASP A 35 -0.71 -16.30 4.67
CA ASP A 35 -1.66 -15.21 4.40
C ASP A 35 -1.10 -13.84 4.77
N VAL A 36 -0.36 -13.73 5.88
CA VAL A 36 0.32 -12.49 6.28
C VAL A 36 1.42 -12.15 5.29
N LEU A 37 2.20 -13.13 4.84
CA LEU A 37 3.23 -12.93 3.83
C LEU A 37 2.65 -12.44 2.51
N THR A 38 1.55 -13.06 2.04
CA THR A 38 0.86 -12.63 0.82
C THR A 38 0.31 -11.22 0.96
N ALA A 39 -0.39 -10.91 2.06
CA ALA A 39 -0.91 -9.56 2.31
C ALA A 39 0.22 -8.51 2.41
N SER A 40 1.36 -8.87 3.01
CA SER A 40 2.54 -8.01 3.07
C SER A 40 3.09 -7.70 1.68
N GLN A 41 3.21 -8.71 0.81
CA GLN A 41 3.64 -8.52 -0.58
C GLN A 41 2.68 -7.66 -1.40
N GLU A 42 1.37 -7.77 -1.15
CA GLU A 42 0.37 -6.91 -1.80
C GLU A 42 0.48 -5.46 -1.35
N LEU A 43 0.68 -5.21 -0.06
CA LEU A 43 0.93 -3.89 0.49
C LEU A 43 2.18 -3.26 -0.15
N ASP A 44 3.27 -4.01 -0.26
CA ASP A 44 4.52 -3.56 -0.88
C ASP A 44 4.32 -3.10 -2.34
N LYS A 45 3.55 -3.86 -3.14
CA LYS A 45 3.22 -3.47 -4.52
C LYS A 45 2.53 -2.10 -4.59
N ILE A 46 1.63 -1.82 -3.64
CA ILE A 46 0.90 -0.56 -3.58
C ILE A 46 1.83 0.59 -3.14
N ILE A 47 2.71 0.35 -2.17
CA ILE A 47 3.73 1.31 -1.73
C ILE A 47 4.66 1.68 -2.89
N VAL A 48 5.15 0.70 -3.65
CA VAL A 48 5.98 0.95 -4.83
C VAL A 48 5.23 1.78 -5.88
N ALA A 49 3.95 1.50 -6.12
CA ALA A 49 3.13 2.29 -7.04
C ALA A 49 2.95 3.74 -6.57
N TYR A 50 2.78 3.94 -5.26
CA TYR A 50 2.71 5.27 -4.64
C TYR A 50 4.02 6.04 -4.80
N GLN A 51 5.15 5.41 -4.48
CA GLN A 51 6.49 6.01 -4.64
C GLN A 51 6.79 6.38 -6.09
N LYS A 52 6.47 5.51 -7.06
CA LYS A 52 6.62 5.83 -8.50
C LYS A 52 5.79 7.05 -8.90
N THR A 53 4.57 7.17 -8.35
CA THR A 53 3.70 8.33 -8.61
C THR A 53 4.29 9.60 -8.01
N LEU A 54 4.85 9.56 -6.79
CA LEU A 54 5.57 10.69 -6.18
C LEU A 54 6.78 11.13 -7.00
N VAL A 55 7.62 10.19 -7.45
CA VAL A 55 8.80 10.49 -8.30
C VAL A 55 8.37 11.11 -9.63
N THR A 56 7.22 10.70 -10.17
CA THR A 56 6.69 11.31 -11.39
C THR A 56 6.33 12.77 -11.14
N ILE A 57 5.69 13.09 -10.01
CA ILE A 57 5.36 14.48 -9.65
C ILE A 57 6.61 15.32 -9.44
N SER A 58 7.62 14.81 -8.74
CA SER A 58 8.82 15.58 -8.41
C SER A 58 9.71 15.93 -9.62
N ARG A 59 9.44 15.33 -10.79
CA ARG A 59 10.15 15.61 -12.05
C ARG A 59 9.45 16.69 -12.90
N TYR A 60 8.25 17.11 -12.53
CA TYR A 60 7.52 18.23 -13.12
C TYR A 60 7.63 19.46 -12.22
#